data_AF-A0A962Y2V0-F1
#
_entry.id   AF-A0A962Y2V0-F1
#
_cell.length_a   1.000
_cell.length_b   1.000
_cell.length_c   1.000
_cell.angle_alpha   90.00
_cell.angle_beta   90.00
_cell.angle_gamma   90.00
#
_symmetry.space_group_name_H-M   'P 1'
#
loop_
_entity.id
_entity.type
_entity.pdbx_description
1 polymer ?
#
loop_
_entity_poly.entity_id
_entity_poly.type
_entity_poly.pdbx_seq_one_letter_code
_entity_poly.pdbx_strand_id
1 'polypeptide(L)'
;MKRNVPGGYASQRVMGQRHTVPNVTNISESLGDVRRPAAGGLSFERRALLVLGMHRSGTSAVTRMLSLLGADLPENLMLPKEGNNEAGFWESLDAYSLNDEILASAGSGWDDWRTFNKEWFRSPSFGEFKSRALQLLDREFANSSLFVLKDPRICRLAPFWVEVIREFGAKVNCVLPLRSPLEVAASLQRRDGFGPAKGHALWLRHVLDAERATRKLPRVFVEFDALLEDWRSTAKRVGDELSLVWPRQSALAELEIDRFLSERHRHHWVGRSGIEHRSDVTGWVRTVSKALARLMNNPHAKKAQHRLDKVRQEFDRASVVLGSVLLEEEVARQAVDRRVEIMEHDAAGLREELERRDVRLGE
;
A
#
# COMPACT_ATOMS: atom_id res chain seq x y z
N MET A 1 65.67 32.73 25.53
CA MET A 1 64.29 32.76 26.06
C MET A 1 64.11 33.97 26.98
N LYS A 2 63.45 35.03 26.48
CA LYS A 2 62.80 36.17 27.16
C LYS A 2 62.87 37.42 26.25
N ARG A 3 61.68 37.96 25.96
CA ARG A 3 61.25 39.36 25.75
C ARG A 3 62.05 40.28 24.80
N ASN A 4 61.35 40.85 23.81
CA ASN A 4 61.21 42.31 23.66
C ASN A 4 59.96 42.68 22.83
N VAL A 5 59.29 43.72 23.30
CA VAL A 5 58.17 44.54 22.74
C VAL A 5 58.80 45.97 22.58
N PRO A 6 58.23 47.06 22.00
CA PRO A 6 56.97 47.35 21.27
C PRO A 6 57.18 48.09 19.91
N GLY A 7 56.08 48.36 19.21
CA GLY A 7 56.01 49.46 18.25
C GLY A 7 54.56 49.81 17.90
N GLY A 8 53.98 50.80 18.60
CA GLY A 8 52.72 51.42 18.23
C GLY A 8 52.97 52.75 17.52
N TYR A 9 52.10 53.11 16.56
CA TYR A 9 51.89 54.49 16.12
C TYR A 9 50.42 54.75 15.75
N ALA A 10 49.84 55.62 16.57
CA ALA A 10 48.82 56.65 16.38
C ALA A 10 47.96 56.73 15.08
N SER A 11 46.65 56.60 15.31
CA SER A 11 45.54 57.50 14.96
C SER A 11 45.65 58.54 13.82
N GLN A 12 44.70 58.48 12.89
CA GLN A 12 44.01 59.66 12.35
C GLN A 12 42.50 59.39 12.24
N ARG A 13 41.70 60.30 12.81
CA ARG A 13 40.23 60.38 12.69
C ARG A 13 39.87 60.99 11.34
N VAL A 14 38.87 60.44 10.66
CA VAL A 14 38.04 61.19 9.71
C VAL A 14 36.57 60.97 10.08
N MET A 15 35.86 62.08 10.21
CA MET A 15 34.44 62.16 10.56
C MET A 15 33.55 61.60 9.45
N GLY A 16 32.51 60.86 9.89
CA GLY A 16 31.13 61.11 9.52
C GLY A 16 30.66 60.63 8.14
N GLN A 17 29.99 59.47 8.11
CA GLN A 17 28.75 59.29 7.34
C GLN A 17 27.79 58.39 8.11
N ARG A 18 26.52 58.80 8.14
CA ARG A 18 25.43 58.14 8.88
C ARG A 18 25.20 56.73 8.31
N HIS A 19 25.37 55.70 9.14
CA HIS A 19 24.93 54.35 8.81
C HIS A 19 23.40 54.26 8.93
N THR A 20 22.73 54.17 7.79
CA THR A 20 21.37 53.67 7.68
C THR A 20 21.37 52.18 8.01
N VAL A 21 20.57 51.81 9.01
CA VAL A 21 20.31 50.43 9.42
C VAL A 21 19.48 49.76 8.31
N PRO A 22 19.92 48.65 7.70
CA PRO A 22 19.07 47.90 6.78
C PRO A 22 17.99 47.16 7.56
N ASN A 23 16.76 47.36 7.10
CA ASN A 23 15.52 46.85 7.64
C ASN A 23 15.51 45.31 7.69
N VAL A 24 15.12 44.74 8.83
CA VAL A 24 14.94 43.30 9.03
C VAL A 24 13.62 42.88 8.41
N THR A 25 13.69 42.43 7.15
CA THR A 25 12.66 41.60 6.53
C THR A 25 13.39 40.54 5.73
N ASN A 26 13.63 39.39 6.36
CA ASN A 26 13.89 38.12 5.67
C ASN A 26 13.80 36.96 6.67
N ILE A 27 12.63 36.36 6.77
CA ILE A 27 12.48 34.93 7.07
C ILE A 27 11.39 34.40 6.14
N SER A 28 11.70 34.20 4.86
CA SER A 28 10.88 33.37 3.97
C SER A 28 11.62 32.69 2.80
N GLU A 29 12.96 32.77 2.73
CA GLU A 29 13.75 32.15 1.66
C GLU A 29 14.66 31.02 2.17
N SER A 30 14.10 30.01 2.86
CA SER A 30 14.87 28.80 3.21
C SER A 30 14.11 27.48 3.12
N LEU A 31 13.01 27.42 2.36
CA LEU A 31 12.45 26.15 1.93
C LEU A 31 12.91 25.92 0.50
N GLY A 32 13.96 25.12 0.37
CA GLY A 32 14.53 24.69 -0.90
C GLY A 32 13.43 24.19 -1.82
N ASP A 33 13.33 24.86 -2.95
CA ASP A 33 12.65 24.44 -4.16
C ASP A 33 12.90 22.94 -4.38
N VAL A 34 11.84 22.13 -4.31
CA VAL A 34 11.88 20.69 -4.61
C VAL A 34 12.27 20.59 -6.07
N ARG A 35 13.58 20.40 -6.29
CA ARG A 35 14.19 20.41 -7.61
C ARG A 35 13.50 19.41 -8.52
N ARG A 36 12.66 19.92 -9.43
CA ARG A 36 12.42 19.27 -10.73
C ARG A 36 13.78 18.92 -11.35
N PRO A 37 13.91 17.77 -12.01
CA PRO A 37 15.16 17.44 -12.68
C PRO A 37 15.52 18.56 -13.65
N ALA A 38 16.80 18.95 -13.65
CA ALA A 38 17.34 19.99 -14.50
C ALA A 38 16.95 19.76 -15.97
N ALA A 39 16.58 20.84 -16.66
CA ALA A 39 16.30 20.83 -18.09
C ALA A 39 17.56 20.38 -18.86
N GLY A 40 17.67 19.08 -19.13
CA GLY A 40 18.84 18.48 -19.79
C GLY A 40 19.11 17.01 -19.47
N GLY A 41 18.45 16.41 -18.46
CA GLY A 41 18.49 14.95 -18.27
C GLY A 41 17.62 14.23 -19.31
N LEU A 42 18.06 13.06 -19.80
CA LEU A 42 17.25 12.19 -20.65
C LEU A 42 15.90 11.93 -19.96
N SER A 43 14.81 12.47 -20.50
CA SER A 43 13.47 12.19 -20.00
C SER A 43 13.05 10.80 -20.48
N PHE A 44 13.09 9.84 -19.56
CA PHE A 44 12.49 8.53 -19.81
C PHE A 44 11.03 8.54 -19.38
N GLU A 45 10.19 7.78 -20.07
CA GLU A 45 8.81 7.57 -19.66
C GLU A 45 8.76 6.68 -18.40
N ARG A 46 8.36 7.25 -17.26
CA ARG A 46 8.19 6.50 -16.01
C ARG A 46 6.86 5.76 -15.98
N ARG A 47 6.87 4.50 -15.54
CA ARG A 47 5.67 3.67 -15.37
C ARG A 47 5.59 3.11 -13.96
N ALA A 48 4.40 3.18 -13.38
CA ALA A 48 4.09 2.64 -12.06
C ALA A 48 3.16 1.43 -12.21
N LEU A 49 3.61 0.28 -11.72
CA LEU A 49 2.80 -0.92 -11.56
C LEU A 49 2.07 -0.82 -10.21
N LEU A 50 0.83 -0.37 -10.24
CA LEU A 50 -0.01 -0.24 -9.05
C LEU A 50 -0.72 -1.58 -8.78
N VAL A 51 -0.24 -2.31 -7.78
CA VAL A 51 -0.80 -3.63 -7.42
C VAL A 51 -1.93 -3.45 -6.41
N LEU A 52 -3.15 -3.81 -6.81
CA LEU A 52 -4.38 -3.56 -6.06
C LEU A 52 -5.12 -4.87 -5.82
N GLY A 53 -4.97 -5.43 -4.62
CA GLY A 53 -5.73 -6.60 -4.21
C GLY A 53 -5.97 -6.60 -2.71
N MET A 54 -7.06 -7.22 -2.28
CA MET A 54 -7.31 -7.47 -0.86
C MET A 54 -6.12 -8.25 -0.27
N HIS A 55 -5.83 -8.03 1.02
CA HIS A 55 -4.87 -8.86 1.76
C HIS A 55 -5.13 -10.35 1.47
N ARG A 56 -4.06 -11.15 1.42
CA ARG A 56 -4.12 -12.61 1.20
C ARG A 56 -4.57 -13.02 -0.21
N SER A 57 -4.75 -12.08 -1.15
CA SER A 57 -5.12 -12.36 -2.55
C SER A 57 -3.92 -12.60 -3.48
N GLY A 58 -2.73 -12.87 -2.92
CA GLY A 58 -1.53 -13.09 -3.72
C GLY A 58 -0.79 -11.81 -4.16
N THR A 59 -1.08 -10.66 -3.57
CA THR A 59 -0.45 -9.38 -3.92
C THR A 59 1.08 -9.43 -3.81
N SER A 60 1.63 -10.01 -2.74
CA SER A 60 3.08 -10.18 -2.59
C SER A 60 3.71 -11.11 -3.64
N ALA A 61 3.00 -12.16 -4.05
CA ALA A 61 3.50 -13.08 -5.08
C ALA A 61 3.59 -12.38 -6.44
N VAL A 62 2.54 -11.63 -6.79
CA VAL A 62 2.53 -10.79 -7.99
C VAL A 62 3.61 -9.71 -7.92
N THR A 63 3.70 -8.95 -6.83
CA THR A 63 4.72 -7.90 -6.68
C THR A 63 6.14 -8.43 -6.85
N ARG A 64 6.45 -9.60 -6.27
CA ARG A 64 7.79 -10.18 -6.40
C ARG A 64 8.08 -10.69 -7.81
N MET A 65 7.10 -11.29 -8.49
CA MET A 65 7.25 -11.65 -9.91
C MET A 65 7.56 -10.39 -10.73
N LEU A 66 6.80 -9.31 -10.54
CA LEU A 66 7.02 -8.05 -11.26
C LEU A 66 8.41 -7.47 -11.00
N SER A 67 8.91 -7.53 -9.77
CA SER A 67 10.24 -7.00 -9.46
C SER A 67 11.39 -7.85 -9.99
N LEU A 68 11.25 -9.17 -9.97
CA LEU A 68 12.20 -10.08 -10.61
C LEU A 68 12.25 -9.89 -12.12
N LEU A 69 11.13 -9.49 -12.74
CA LEU A 69 11.05 -9.11 -14.16
C LEU A 69 11.60 -7.70 -14.47
N GLY A 70 12.02 -6.94 -13.45
CA GLY A 70 12.73 -5.67 -13.62
C GLY A 70 11.96 -4.42 -13.20
N ALA A 71 10.87 -4.53 -12.43
CA ALA A 71 10.27 -3.38 -11.76
C ALA A 71 10.97 -3.10 -10.42
N ASP A 72 11.37 -1.86 -10.18
CA ASP A 72 12.02 -1.48 -8.94
C ASP A 72 11.06 -1.56 -7.75
N LEU A 73 11.57 -2.07 -6.64
CA LEU A 73 10.91 -2.07 -5.34
C LEU A 73 11.24 -0.76 -4.60
N PRO A 74 10.42 -0.35 -3.63
CA PRO A 74 10.77 0.76 -2.75
C PRO A 74 12.06 0.49 -1.98
N GLU A 75 12.81 1.54 -1.64
CA GLU A 75 14.07 1.41 -0.89
C GLU A 75 13.82 0.91 0.56
N ASN A 76 12.78 1.43 1.21
CA ASN A 76 12.43 1.10 2.59
C ASN A 76 11.35 0.00 2.64
N LEU A 77 11.78 -1.26 2.50
CA LEU A 77 10.88 -2.41 2.48
C LEU A 77 10.41 -2.82 3.88
N MET A 78 9.11 -3.10 4.00
CA MET A 78 8.58 -3.76 5.19
C MET A 78 9.18 -5.15 5.39
N LEU A 79 9.70 -5.40 6.60
CA LEU A 79 10.32 -6.65 6.97
C LEU A 79 9.32 -7.83 6.90
N PRO A 80 9.77 -9.03 6.51
CA PRO A 80 8.97 -10.25 6.64
C PRO A 80 8.50 -10.47 8.07
N LYS A 81 7.34 -11.13 8.23
CA LYS A 81 6.78 -11.47 9.57
C LYS A 81 6.38 -12.94 9.61
N GLU A 82 6.94 -13.68 10.57
CA GLU A 82 6.64 -15.09 10.80
C GLU A 82 5.13 -15.33 11.02
N GLY A 83 4.59 -16.42 10.48
CA GLY A 83 3.16 -16.75 10.57
C GLY A 83 2.21 -15.83 9.78
N ASN A 84 2.71 -14.75 9.18
CA ASN A 84 1.93 -13.84 8.34
C ASN A 84 2.43 -13.83 6.89
N ASN A 85 3.69 -13.46 6.68
CA ASN A 85 4.36 -13.46 5.39
C ASN A 85 5.89 -13.52 5.55
N GLU A 86 6.39 -14.74 5.69
CA GLU A 86 7.81 -15.07 5.91
C GLU A 86 8.70 -14.75 4.70
N ALA A 87 8.13 -14.79 3.49
CA ALA A 87 8.84 -14.50 2.25
C ALA A 87 8.83 -13.01 1.87
N GLY A 88 8.45 -12.12 2.79
CA GLY A 88 8.48 -10.66 2.61
C GLY A 88 7.20 -10.06 2.02
N PHE A 89 6.86 -8.87 2.52
CA PHE A 89 5.69 -8.13 2.05
C PHE A 89 5.92 -7.50 0.68
N TRP A 90 7.12 -7.02 0.38
CA TRP A 90 7.40 -6.24 -0.83
C TRP A 90 6.55 -4.95 -0.89
N GLU A 91 6.37 -4.33 0.27
CA GLU A 91 5.60 -3.10 0.49
C GLU A 91 6.56 -2.03 1.01
N SER A 92 6.34 -0.77 0.63
CA SER A 92 7.03 0.36 1.26
C SER A 92 6.50 0.53 2.68
N LEU A 93 7.38 0.52 3.68
CA LEU A 93 7.01 0.79 5.07
C LEU A 93 6.47 2.21 5.25
N ASP A 94 7.01 3.16 4.48
CA ASP A 94 6.59 4.55 4.50
C ASP A 94 5.20 4.71 3.87
N ALA A 95 4.94 4.00 2.76
CA ALA A 95 3.63 4.06 2.10
C ALA A 95 2.57 3.36 2.95
N TYR A 96 2.92 2.25 3.59
CA TYR A 96 2.08 1.57 4.56
C TYR A 96 1.65 2.52 5.69
N SER A 97 2.61 3.20 6.32
CA SER A 97 2.36 4.11 7.44
C SER A 97 1.50 5.29 7.01
N LEU A 98 1.83 5.89 5.86
CA LEU A 98 1.05 6.98 5.26
C LEU A 98 -0.39 6.56 4.94
N ASN A 99 -0.60 5.34 4.45
CA ASN A 99 -1.93 4.82 4.15
C ASN A 99 -2.77 4.64 5.42
N ASP A 100 -2.18 4.15 6.51
CA ASP A 100 -2.87 4.05 7.80
C ASP A 100 -3.24 5.43 8.34
N GLU A 101 -2.34 6.41 8.26
CA GLU A 101 -2.64 7.80 8.65
C GLU A 101 -3.76 8.43 7.80
N ILE A 102 -3.75 8.21 6.48
CA ILE A 102 -4.81 8.69 5.58
C ILE A 102 -6.15 8.08 5.99
N LEU A 103 -6.21 6.76 6.17
CA LEU A 103 -7.44 6.07 6.57
C LEU A 103 -7.93 6.59 7.93
N ALA A 104 -7.04 6.72 8.90
CA ALA A 104 -7.36 7.22 10.24
C ALA A 104 -7.89 8.67 10.20
N SER A 105 -7.28 9.54 9.40
CA SER A 105 -7.75 10.93 9.21
C SER A 105 -9.16 11.02 8.60
N ALA A 106 -9.61 9.96 7.92
CA ALA A 106 -10.96 9.82 7.39
C ALA A 106 -11.91 9.05 8.33
N GLY A 107 -11.47 8.73 9.56
CA GLY A 107 -12.23 7.95 10.54
C GLY A 107 -12.40 6.48 10.18
N SER A 108 -11.42 5.90 9.48
CA SER A 108 -11.48 4.55 8.91
C SER A 108 -10.19 3.77 9.19
N GLY A 109 -10.21 2.45 8.97
CA GLY A 109 -9.02 1.58 9.00
C GLY A 109 -8.97 0.65 7.79
N TRP A 110 -7.91 -0.13 7.63
CA TRP A 110 -7.84 -1.12 6.54
C TRP A 110 -8.92 -2.20 6.67
N ASP A 111 -9.30 -2.53 7.91
CA ASP A 111 -10.31 -3.53 8.25
C ASP A 111 -11.73 -2.93 8.39
N ASP A 112 -11.92 -1.71 7.90
CA ASP A 112 -13.24 -1.10 7.77
C ASP A 112 -13.86 -1.46 6.41
N TRP A 113 -14.89 -2.31 6.46
CA TRP A 113 -15.64 -2.74 5.28
C TRP A 113 -16.67 -1.70 4.80
N ARG A 114 -16.90 -0.63 5.56
CA ARG A 114 -17.83 0.45 5.23
C ARG A 114 -17.26 1.34 4.14
N THR A 115 -18.15 2.16 3.58
CA THR A 115 -17.80 3.07 2.49
C THR A 115 -16.84 4.14 2.98
N PHE A 116 -15.71 4.32 2.29
CA PHE A 116 -14.77 5.41 2.58
C PHE A 116 -15.43 6.78 2.33
N ASN A 117 -15.15 7.77 3.19
CA ASN A 117 -15.70 9.11 3.07
C ASN A 117 -15.18 9.80 1.80
N LYS A 118 -16.04 9.94 0.79
CA LYS A 118 -15.66 10.57 -0.50
C LYS A 118 -15.36 12.06 -0.38
N GLU A 119 -15.93 12.76 0.61
CA GLU A 119 -15.65 14.19 0.81
C GLU A 119 -14.26 14.41 1.41
N TRP A 120 -13.62 13.36 1.94
CA TRP A 120 -12.23 13.44 2.41
C TRP A 120 -11.27 13.88 1.29
N PHE A 121 -11.51 13.46 0.03
CA PHE A 121 -10.70 13.89 -1.12
C PHE A 121 -10.79 15.39 -1.42
N ARG A 122 -11.75 16.11 -0.81
CA ARG A 122 -11.90 17.57 -0.91
C ARG A 122 -11.55 18.28 0.40
N SER A 123 -11.15 17.52 1.43
CA SER A 123 -10.79 18.08 2.72
C SER A 123 -9.42 18.77 2.65
N PRO A 124 -9.13 19.69 3.59
CA PRO A 124 -7.79 20.30 3.70
C PRO A 124 -6.68 19.25 3.86
N SER A 125 -6.95 18.12 4.53
CA SER A 125 -5.98 17.04 4.74
C SER A 125 -5.49 16.41 3.43
N PHE A 126 -6.29 16.43 2.36
CA PHE A 126 -5.91 15.84 1.07
C PHE A 126 -4.60 16.45 0.53
N GLY A 127 -4.46 17.77 0.59
CA GLY A 127 -3.26 18.46 0.07
C GLY A 127 -2.00 18.13 0.86
N GLU A 128 -2.12 18.04 2.19
CA GLU A 128 -1.03 17.65 3.09
C GLU A 128 -0.53 16.23 2.77
N PHE A 129 -1.44 15.26 2.75
CA PHE A 129 -1.09 13.87 2.47
C PHE A 129 -0.55 13.69 1.05
N LYS A 130 -1.09 14.43 0.07
CA LYS A 130 -0.59 14.41 -1.31
C LYS A 130 0.85 14.90 -1.40
N SER A 131 1.20 16.00 -0.71
CA SER A 131 2.59 16.50 -0.65
C SER A 131 3.54 15.46 -0.04
N ARG A 132 3.14 14.85 1.08
CA ARG A 132 3.92 13.78 1.74
C ARG A 132 4.10 12.56 0.84
N ALA A 133 3.05 12.15 0.12
CA ALA A 133 3.11 11.03 -0.82
C ALA A 133 4.00 11.32 -2.03
N LEU A 134 4.03 12.55 -2.53
CA LEU A 134 4.95 12.96 -3.60
C LEU A 134 6.41 12.92 -3.14
N GLN A 135 6.70 13.42 -1.93
CA GLN A 135 8.05 13.33 -1.35
C GLN A 135 8.48 11.88 -1.12
N LEU A 136 7.54 11.01 -0.74
CA LEU A 136 7.78 9.57 -0.64
C LEU A 136 8.15 8.98 -2.01
N LEU A 137 7.36 9.23 -3.06
CA LEU A 137 7.66 8.71 -4.39
C LEU A 137 8.98 9.25 -4.95
N ASP A 138 9.31 10.51 -4.67
CA ASP A 138 10.59 11.10 -5.07
C ASP A 138 11.76 10.38 -4.40
N ARG A 139 11.70 10.19 -3.07
CA ARG A 139 12.72 9.44 -2.33
C ARG A 139 12.88 8.01 -2.85
N GLU A 140 11.79 7.28 -3.06
CA GLU A 140 11.85 5.86 -3.39
C GLU A 140 12.08 5.57 -4.88
N PHE A 141 11.65 6.47 -5.78
CA PHE A 141 11.52 6.17 -7.21
C PHE A 141 11.98 7.28 -8.15
N ALA A 142 12.65 8.34 -7.69
CA ALA A 142 13.14 9.43 -8.55
C ALA A 142 14.00 8.95 -9.73
N ASN A 143 14.75 7.86 -9.57
CA ASN A 143 15.60 7.30 -10.61
C ASN A 143 15.01 6.07 -11.30
N SER A 144 13.80 5.64 -10.92
CA SER A 144 13.16 4.46 -11.49
C SER A 144 12.34 4.79 -12.73
N SER A 145 12.54 4.01 -13.80
CA SER A 145 11.73 4.07 -15.04
C SER A 145 10.53 3.12 -15.01
N LEU A 146 10.62 2.05 -14.24
CA LEU A 146 9.55 1.08 -14.01
C LEU A 146 9.62 0.65 -12.55
N PHE A 147 8.60 1.00 -11.76
CA PHE A 147 8.53 0.62 -10.35
C PHE A 147 7.20 -0.03 -9.99
N VAL A 148 7.16 -0.74 -8.87
CA VAL A 148 5.94 -1.34 -8.32
C VAL A 148 5.57 -0.68 -6.99
N LEU A 149 4.33 -0.20 -6.91
CA LEU A 149 3.76 0.29 -5.66
C LEU A 149 2.63 -0.66 -5.22
N LYS A 150 2.77 -1.20 -4.01
CA LYS A 150 1.80 -2.15 -3.45
C LYS A 150 1.59 -1.91 -1.97
N ASP A 151 0.33 -1.76 -1.61
CA ASP A 151 -0.22 -1.97 -0.26
C ASP A 151 -1.72 -2.28 -0.46
N PRO A 152 -2.30 -3.31 0.17
CA PRO A 152 -3.71 -3.63 0.01
C PRO A 152 -4.69 -2.48 0.30
N ARG A 153 -4.35 -1.55 1.21
CA ARG A 153 -5.11 -0.33 1.54
C ARG A 153 -5.26 0.61 0.36
N ILE A 154 -4.32 0.58 -0.59
CA ILE A 154 -4.41 1.34 -1.83
C ILE A 154 -5.69 0.98 -2.59
N CYS A 155 -6.26 -0.23 -2.41
CA CYS A 155 -7.59 -0.52 -2.98
C CYS A 155 -8.65 0.51 -2.58
N ARG A 156 -8.61 0.98 -1.34
CA ARG A 156 -9.53 1.98 -0.79
C ARG A 156 -9.10 3.41 -1.12
N LEU A 157 -7.80 3.63 -1.26
CA LEU A 157 -7.16 4.93 -1.56
C LEU A 157 -6.77 5.10 -3.03
N ALA A 158 -7.27 4.25 -3.92
CA ALA A 158 -6.82 4.20 -5.32
C ALA A 158 -6.96 5.55 -6.04
N PRO A 159 -8.06 6.33 -5.88
CA PRO A 159 -8.14 7.66 -6.48
C PRO A 159 -7.01 8.60 -6.04
N PHE A 160 -6.64 8.58 -4.76
CA PHE A 160 -5.55 9.39 -4.21
C PHE A 160 -4.20 9.00 -4.85
N TRP A 161 -3.85 7.70 -4.82
CA TRP A 161 -2.57 7.24 -5.36
C TRP A 161 -2.47 7.40 -6.88
N VAL A 162 -3.56 7.22 -7.63
CA VAL A 162 -3.58 7.48 -9.07
C VAL A 162 -3.26 8.96 -9.37
N GLU A 163 -3.77 9.88 -8.56
CA GLU A 163 -3.48 11.31 -8.71
C GLU A 163 -2.02 11.63 -8.35
N VAL A 164 -1.54 11.14 -7.20
CA VAL A 164 -0.15 11.32 -6.74
C VAL A 164 0.85 10.79 -7.77
N ILE A 165 0.64 9.57 -8.28
CA ILE A 165 1.57 8.93 -9.24
C ILE A 165 1.61 9.70 -10.57
N ARG A 166 0.46 10.25 -11.02
CA ARG A 166 0.42 11.07 -12.24
C ARG A 166 1.16 12.39 -12.05
N GLU A 167 0.98 13.03 -10.90
CA GLU A 167 1.69 14.27 -10.57
C GLU A 167 3.19 14.06 -10.39
N PHE A 168 3.59 12.90 -9.88
CA PHE A 168 4.97 12.44 -9.88
C PHE A 168 5.56 12.21 -11.29
N GLY A 169 4.74 12.26 -12.34
CA GLY A 169 5.18 12.12 -13.72
C GLY A 169 5.25 10.68 -14.23
N ALA A 170 4.53 9.74 -13.59
CA ALA A 170 4.47 8.35 -14.02
C ALA A 170 3.12 7.96 -14.65
N LYS A 171 3.16 7.11 -15.68
CA LYS A 171 1.97 6.42 -16.19
C LYS A 171 1.54 5.34 -15.20
N VAL A 172 0.25 5.31 -14.87
CA VAL A 172 -0.31 4.31 -13.95
C VAL A 172 -0.79 3.08 -14.73
N ASN A 173 -0.23 1.92 -14.40
CA ASN A 173 -0.64 0.62 -14.92
C ASN A 173 -1.11 -0.25 -13.75
N CYS A 174 -2.35 -0.72 -13.78
CA CYS A 174 -2.94 -1.42 -12.64
C CYS A 174 -2.85 -2.94 -12.82
N VAL A 175 -2.37 -3.63 -11.78
CA VAL A 175 -2.38 -5.09 -11.70
C VAL A 175 -3.30 -5.46 -10.54
N LEU A 176 -4.34 -6.25 -10.80
CA LEU A 176 -5.37 -6.59 -9.80
C LEU A 176 -5.34 -8.09 -9.50
N PRO A 177 -4.56 -8.54 -8.49
CA PRO A 177 -4.55 -9.93 -8.05
C PRO A 177 -5.91 -10.32 -7.46
N LEU A 178 -6.44 -11.44 -7.91
CA LEU A 178 -7.70 -12.01 -7.46
C LEU A 178 -7.46 -13.40 -6.88
N ARG A 179 -8.15 -13.67 -5.77
CA ARG A 179 -8.20 -14.99 -5.13
C ARG A 179 -9.63 -15.29 -4.69
N SER A 180 -9.92 -16.57 -4.53
CA SER A 180 -11.18 -17.05 -3.97
C SER A 180 -11.52 -16.28 -2.67
N PRO A 181 -12.72 -15.66 -2.59
CA PRO A 181 -13.15 -14.95 -1.37
C PRO A 181 -13.20 -15.88 -0.15
N LEU A 182 -13.46 -17.17 -0.35
CA LEU A 182 -13.48 -18.18 0.71
C LEU A 182 -12.08 -18.38 1.31
N GLU A 183 -11.07 -18.48 0.46
CA GLU A 183 -9.68 -18.64 0.90
C GLU A 183 -9.14 -17.37 1.55
N VAL A 184 -9.52 -16.20 1.02
CA VAL A 184 -9.19 -14.91 1.63
C VAL A 184 -9.81 -14.83 3.02
N ALA A 185 -11.10 -15.12 3.16
CA ALA A 185 -11.78 -15.11 4.47
C ALA A 185 -11.16 -16.12 5.45
N ALA A 186 -10.88 -17.36 5.01
CA ALA A 186 -10.23 -18.36 5.85
C ALA A 186 -8.80 -17.95 6.25
N SER A 187 -8.06 -17.26 5.38
CA SER A 187 -6.74 -16.73 5.73
C SER A 187 -6.81 -15.56 6.71
N LEU A 188 -7.80 -14.68 6.60
CA LEU A 188 -8.02 -13.58 7.55
C LEU A 188 -8.48 -14.11 8.91
N GLN A 189 -9.29 -15.17 8.93
CA GLN A 189 -9.69 -15.81 10.17
C GLN A 189 -8.47 -16.36 10.93
N ARG A 190 -7.55 -17.04 10.23
CA ARG A 190 -6.33 -17.56 10.85
C ARG A 190 -5.37 -16.46 11.32
N ARG A 191 -5.26 -15.37 10.56
CA ARG A 191 -4.31 -14.29 10.86
C ARG A 191 -4.83 -13.30 11.91
N ASP A 192 -6.09 -12.88 11.79
CA ASP A 192 -6.67 -11.75 12.53
C ASP A 192 -7.86 -12.16 13.43
N GLY A 193 -8.28 -13.44 13.40
CA GLY A 193 -9.47 -13.90 14.14
C GLY A 193 -10.80 -13.39 13.56
N PHE A 194 -10.80 -12.84 12.34
CA PHE A 194 -12.02 -12.33 11.71
C PHE A 194 -12.92 -13.47 11.24
N GLY A 195 -14.18 -13.45 11.68
CA GLY A 195 -15.18 -14.41 11.22
C GLY A 195 -15.43 -14.31 9.71
N PRO A 196 -15.95 -15.38 9.07
CA PRO A 196 -16.15 -15.43 7.62
C PRO A 196 -16.95 -14.25 7.05
N ALA A 197 -17.97 -13.77 7.75
CA ALA A 197 -18.78 -12.63 7.31
C ALA A 197 -17.95 -11.33 7.19
N LYS A 198 -17.13 -11.00 8.19
CA LYS A 198 -16.21 -9.83 8.12
C LYS A 198 -15.18 -10.04 7.02
N GLY A 199 -14.61 -11.24 6.90
CA GLY A 199 -13.68 -11.57 5.81
C GLY A 199 -14.27 -11.34 4.41
N HIS A 200 -15.51 -11.79 4.18
CA HIS A 200 -16.23 -11.56 2.94
C HIS A 200 -16.55 -10.07 2.70
N ALA A 201 -16.97 -9.34 3.73
CA ALA A 201 -17.25 -7.91 3.64
C ALA A 201 -16.00 -7.10 3.29
N LEU A 202 -14.85 -7.42 3.90
CA LEU A 202 -13.57 -6.82 3.57
C LEU A 202 -13.14 -7.11 2.14
N TRP A 203 -13.25 -8.37 1.71
CA TRP A 203 -12.95 -8.73 0.33
C TRP A 203 -13.82 -7.97 -0.67
N LEU A 204 -15.14 -7.88 -0.41
CA LEU A 204 -16.06 -7.09 -1.24
C LEU A 204 -15.63 -5.63 -1.31
N ARG A 205 -15.39 -4.99 -0.16
CA ARG A 205 -15.00 -3.57 -0.09
C ARG A 205 -13.76 -3.28 -0.93
N HIS A 206 -12.68 -4.01 -0.68
CA HIS A 206 -11.39 -3.76 -1.36
C HIS A 206 -11.49 -4.00 -2.86
N VAL A 207 -12.09 -5.12 -3.27
CA VAL A 207 -12.14 -5.47 -4.70
C VAL A 207 -13.09 -4.55 -5.47
N LEU A 208 -14.22 -4.15 -4.89
CA LEU A 208 -15.15 -3.20 -5.53
C LEU A 208 -14.59 -1.79 -5.62
N ASP A 209 -13.80 -1.34 -4.65
CA ASP A 209 -13.13 -0.04 -4.69
C ASP A 209 -12.00 -0.02 -5.71
N ALA A 210 -11.10 -1.01 -5.70
CA ALA A 210 -10.04 -1.16 -6.69
C ALA A 210 -10.59 -1.30 -8.11
N GLU A 211 -11.60 -2.15 -8.32
CA GLU A 211 -12.19 -2.33 -9.65
C GLU A 211 -12.81 -1.03 -10.16
N ARG A 212 -13.57 -0.31 -9.33
CA ARG A 212 -14.23 0.92 -9.77
C ARG A 212 -13.22 2.03 -10.09
N ALA A 213 -12.22 2.23 -9.25
CA ALA A 213 -11.25 3.31 -9.38
C ALA A 213 -10.35 3.15 -10.62
N THR A 214 -10.14 1.92 -11.09
CA THR A 214 -9.19 1.60 -12.16
C THR A 214 -9.80 1.54 -13.56
N ARG A 215 -11.12 1.66 -13.74
CA ARG A 215 -11.80 1.42 -15.03
C ARG A 215 -11.31 2.28 -16.20
N LYS A 216 -10.73 3.45 -15.92
CA LYS A 216 -10.20 4.41 -16.91
C LYS A 216 -8.68 4.32 -17.07
N LEU A 217 -8.05 3.30 -16.50
CA LEU A 217 -6.61 3.07 -16.53
C LEU A 217 -6.31 1.77 -17.29
N PRO A 218 -5.12 1.63 -17.88
CA PRO A 218 -4.60 0.33 -18.29
C PRO A 218 -4.62 -0.62 -17.09
N ARG A 219 -5.29 -1.77 -17.22
CA ARG A 219 -5.46 -2.70 -16.10
C ARG A 219 -5.53 -4.14 -16.55
N VAL A 220 -4.98 -5.03 -15.74
CA VAL A 220 -5.03 -6.49 -15.91
C VAL A 220 -5.44 -7.14 -14.59
N PHE A 221 -6.29 -8.16 -14.65
CA PHE A 221 -6.66 -8.98 -13.48
C PHE A 221 -5.86 -10.27 -13.50
N VAL A 222 -5.22 -10.63 -12.40
CA VAL A 222 -4.37 -11.82 -12.28
C VAL A 222 -4.98 -12.78 -11.28
N GLU A 223 -5.36 -13.99 -11.71
CA GLU A 223 -5.80 -15.03 -10.78
C GLU A 223 -4.61 -15.65 -10.07
N PHE A 224 -4.68 -15.72 -8.74
CA PHE A 224 -3.59 -16.26 -7.92
C PHE A 224 -3.26 -17.71 -8.27
N ASP A 225 -4.27 -18.54 -8.53
CA ASP A 225 -4.05 -19.95 -8.87
C ASP A 225 -3.37 -20.10 -10.24
N ALA A 226 -3.77 -19.29 -11.22
CA ALA A 226 -3.13 -19.25 -12.53
C ALA A 226 -1.67 -18.77 -12.47
N LEU A 227 -1.37 -17.80 -11.58
CA LEU A 227 0.01 -17.39 -11.31
C LEU A 227 0.86 -18.54 -10.78
N LEU A 228 0.33 -19.33 -9.84
CA LEU A 228 1.07 -20.45 -9.26
C LEU A 228 1.20 -21.66 -10.21
N GLU A 229 0.25 -21.82 -11.13
CA GLU A 229 0.26 -22.89 -12.13
C GLU A 229 1.19 -22.57 -13.31
N ASP A 230 1.08 -21.37 -13.88
CA ASP A 230 1.90 -20.90 -14.98
C ASP A 230 2.12 -19.38 -14.88
N TRP A 231 3.17 -19.02 -14.13
CA TRP A 231 3.55 -17.63 -13.97
C TRP A 231 4.08 -17.02 -15.28
N ARG A 232 4.64 -17.83 -16.20
CA ARG A 232 5.22 -17.34 -17.47
C ARG A 232 4.11 -16.82 -18.38
N SER A 233 3.04 -17.59 -18.55
CA SER A 233 1.85 -17.14 -19.29
C SER A 233 1.19 -15.93 -18.61
N THR A 234 1.18 -15.92 -17.27
CA THR A 234 0.68 -14.77 -16.50
C THR A 234 1.52 -13.50 -16.76
N ALA A 235 2.84 -13.59 -16.66
CA ALA A 235 3.76 -12.48 -16.90
C ALA A 235 3.68 -11.96 -18.34
N LYS A 236 3.57 -12.87 -19.32
CA LYS A 236 3.37 -12.51 -20.73
C LYS A 236 2.09 -11.71 -20.89
N ARG A 237 0.96 -12.19 -20.34
CA ARG A 237 -0.33 -11.50 -20.43
C ARG A 237 -0.30 -10.13 -19.76
N VAL A 238 0.33 -10.01 -18.59
CA VAL A 238 0.51 -8.70 -17.92
C VAL A 238 1.32 -7.75 -18.82
N GLY A 239 2.39 -8.25 -19.46
CA GLY A 239 3.18 -7.48 -20.43
C GLY A 239 2.34 -6.99 -21.61
N ASP A 240 1.60 -7.91 -22.24
CA ASP A 240 0.77 -7.61 -23.41
C ASP A 240 -0.36 -6.63 -23.08
N GLU A 241 -1.16 -6.87 -22.02
CA GLU A 241 -2.32 -6.04 -21.66
C GLU A 241 -1.92 -4.62 -21.18
N LEU A 242 -0.72 -4.46 -20.63
CA LEU A 242 -0.21 -3.17 -20.15
C LEU A 242 0.77 -2.49 -21.12
N SER A 243 1.00 -3.08 -22.30
CA SER A 243 2.00 -2.65 -23.29
C SER A 243 3.39 -2.47 -22.69
N LEU A 244 3.83 -3.43 -21.87
CA LEU A 244 5.12 -3.45 -21.19
C LEU A 244 6.06 -4.47 -21.82
N VAL A 245 7.35 -4.11 -21.86
CA VAL A 245 8.45 -5.03 -22.14
C VAL A 245 9.23 -5.19 -20.85
N TRP A 246 9.43 -6.43 -20.41
CA TRP A 246 10.09 -6.74 -19.14
C TRP A 246 11.62 -6.56 -19.25
N PRO A 247 12.24 -5.64 -18.48
CA PRO A 247 13.67 -5.37 -18.59
C PRO A 247 14.56 -6.57 -18.26
N ARG A 248 14.12 -7.45 -17.35
CA ARG A 248 14.91 -8.61 -16.88
C ARG A 248 14.39 -9.95 -17.38
N GLN A 249 13.64 -10.00 -18.48
CA GLN A 249 13.16 -11.27 -19.04
C GLN A 249 14.32 -12.13 -19.55
N SER A 250 14.82 -13.01 -18.68
CA SER A 250 16.05 -13.78 -18.83
C SER A 250 15.94 -15.12 -18.10
N ALA A 251 16.76 -16.10 -18.48
CA ALA A 251 16.79 -17.41 -17.81
C ALA A 251 17.10 -17.32 -16.30
N LEU A 252 17.90 -16.33 -15.88
CA LEU A 252 18.17 -16.09 -14.46
C LEU A 252 16.91 -15.63 -13.72
N ALA A 253 16.19 -14.64 -14.25
CA ALA A 253 14.94 -14.18 -13.64
C ALA A 253 13.89 -15.29 -13.60
N GLU A 254 13.83 -16.14 -14.63
CA GLU A 254 12.95 -17.31 -14.63
C GLU A 254 13.24 -18.26 -13.47
N LEU A 255 14.52 -18.60 -13.25
CA LEU A 255 14.94 -19.45 -12.13
C LEU A 255 14.62 -18.81 -10.76
N GLU A 256 14.85 -17.50 -10.61
CA GLU A 256 14.53 -16.76 -9.38
C GLU A 256 13.03 -16.79 -9.07
N ILE A 257 12.18 -16.64 -10.10
CA ILE A 257 10.72 -16.65 -9.96
C ILE A 257 10.22 -18.07 -9.67
N ASP A 258 10.73 -19.09 -10.37
CA ASP A 258 10.37 -20.50 -10.13
C ASP A 258 10.66 -20.88 -8.67
N ARG A 259 11.86 -20.54 -8.15
CA ARG A 259 12.21 -20.80 -6.74
C ARG A 259 11.24 -20.11 -5.79
N PHE A 260 11.04 -18.81 -5.92
CA PHE A 260 10.19 -18.03 -5.03
C PHE A 260 8.72 -18.49 -5.02
N LEU A 261 8.17 -18.89 -6.19
CA LEU A 261 6.78 -19.37 -6.26
C LEU A 261 6.65 -20.81 -5.80
N SER A 262 7.67 -21.66 -6.02
CA SER A 262 7.66 -23.05 -5.56
C SER A 262 7.57 -23.16 -4.03
N GLU A 263 8.21 -22.27 -3.28
CA GLU A 263 8.16 -22.20 -1.81
C GLU A 263 6.75 -21.92 -1.26
N ARG A 264 5.85 -21.39 -2.09
CA ARG A 264 4.49 -20.96 -1.68
C ARG A 264 3.44 -22.06 -1.81
N HIS A 265 3.83 -23.33 -1.60
CA HIS A 265 2.97 -24.52 -1.76
C HIS A 265 1.51 -24.25 -1.38
N ARG A 266 0.59 -24.63 -2.29
CA ARG A 266 -0.85 -24.35 -2.26
C ARG A 266 -1.49 -24.81 -0.94
N HIS A 267 -1.53 -23.95 0.09
CA HIS A 267 -1.97 -24.39 1.41
C HIS A 267 -3.49 -24.63 1.53
N HIS A 268 -4.32 -24.07 0.65
CA HIS A 268 -5.78 -24.26 0.64
C HIS A 268 -6.31 -24.11 -0.78
N TRP A 269 -7.06 -25.10 -1.26
CA TRP A 269 -7.83 -25.04 -2.51
C TRP A 269 -9.30 -25.15 -2.17
N VAL A 270 -10.04 -24.08 -2.42
CA VAL A 270 -11.50 -24.14 -2.53
C VAL A 270 -11.83 -23.82 -3.97
N GLY A 271 -11.97 -24.87 -4.79
CA GLY A 271 -12.31 -24.74 -6.20
C GLY A 271 -13.51 -23.84 -6.44
N ARG A 272 -13.59 -23.23 -7.62
CA ARG A 272 -14.66 -22.29 -8.00
C ARG A 272 -16.09 -22.85 -7.78
N SER A 273 -16.26 -24.18 -7.84
CA SER A 273 -17.53 -24.88 -7.55
C SER A 273 -17.96 -24.82 -6.07
N GLY A 274 -17.04 -24.60 -5.13
CA GLY A 274 -17.34 -24.51 -3.69
C GLY A 274 -18.11 -23.24 -3.29
N ILE A 275 -18.11 -22.21 -4.14
CA ILE A 275 -18.80 -20.94 -3.89
C ILE A 275 -20.30 -21.02 -4.23
N GLU A 276 -20.69 -21.85 -5.20
CA GLU A 276 -22.06 -21.89 -5.72
C GLU A 276 -23.06 -22.55 -4.76
N HIS A 277 -22.61 -23.51 -3.96
CA HIS A 277 -23.46 -24.33 -3.10
C HIS A 277 -23.37 -24.02 -1.60
N ARG A 278 -22.52 -23.06 -1.20
CA ARG A 278 -22.33 -22.67 0.21
C ARG A 278 -23.38 -21.66 0.69
N SER A 279 -24.12 -22.01 1.74
CA SER A 279 -25.16 -21.17 2.34
C SER A 279 -24.60 -19.93 3.05
N ASP A 280 -23.35 -20.00 3.50
CA ASP A 280 -22.63 -18.94 4.22
C ASP A 280 -21.95 -17.91 3.29
N VAL A 281 -22.03 -18.11 1.97
CA VAL A 281 -21.59 -17.12 0.98
C VAL A 281 -22.78 -16.26 0.57
N THR A 282 -22.70 -14.96 0.82
CA THR A 282 -23.76 -14.02 0.46
C THR A 282 -23.95 -13.94 -1.06
N GLY A 283 -25.15 -13.57 -1.51
CA GLY A 283 -25.45 -13.38 -2.93
C GLY A 283 -24.53 -12.34 -3.60
N TRP A 284 -24.06 -11.34 -2.84
CA TRP A 284 -23.09 -10.35 -3.31
C TRP A 284 -21.73 -10.97 -3.63
N VAL A 285 -21.16 -11.78 -2.74
CA VAL A 285 -19.85 -12.43 -2.99
C VAL A 285 -19.91 -13.28 -4.26
N ARG A 286 -20.94 -14.13 -4.40
CA ARG A 286 -21.13 -14.93 -5.63
C ARG A 286 -21.21 -14.07 -6.89
N THR A 287 -22.00 -13.00 -6.83
CA THR A 287 -22.21 -12.10 -7.97
C THR A 287 -20.92 -11.40 -8.38
N VAL A 288 -20.15 -10.92 -7.39
CA VAL A 288 -18.87 -10.25 -7.60
C VAL A 288 -17.84 -11.22 -8.14
N SER A 289 -17.67 -12.42 -7.56
CA SER A 289 -16.74 -13.43 -8.08
C SER A 289 -17.03 -13.80 -9.55
N LYS A 290 -18.31 -14.01 -9.90
CA LYS A 290 -18.71 -14.28 -11.29
C LYS A 290 -18.45 -13.11 -12.24
N ALA A 291 -18.63 -11.88 -11.77
CA ALA A 291 -18.35 -10.69 -12.57
C ALA A 291 -16.85 -10.47 -12.77
N LEU A 292 -16.04 -10.64 -11.72
CA LEU A 292 -14.58 -10.55 -11.79
C LEU A 292 -13.99 -11.62 -12.72
N ALA A 293 -14.51 -12.85 -12.68
CA ALA A 293 -14.08 -13.90 -13.60
C ALA A 293 -14.24 -13.51 -15.07
N ARG A 294 -15.28 -12.73 -15.41
CA ARG A 294 -15.44 -12.17 -16.77
C ARG A 294 -14.46 -11.05 -17.06
N LEU A 295 -14.10 -10.24 -16.05
CA LEU A 295 -13.12 -9.17 -16.19
C LEU A 295 -11.70 -9.69 -16.39
N MET A 296 -11.38 -10.91 -15.97
CA MET A 296 -10.07 -11.53 -16.25
C MET A 296 -9.81 -11.73 -17.74
N ASN A 297 -10.84 -12.02 -18.53
CA ASN A 297 -10.73 -12.20 -19.98
C ASN A 297 -10.98 -10.90 -20.75
N ASN A 298 -11.80 -10.01 -20.20
CA ASN A 298 -12.09 -8.69 -20.78
C ASN A 298 -12.19 -7.66 -19.65
N PRO A 299 -11.08 -6.94 -19.34
CA PRO A 299 -11.03 -5.98 -18.25
C PRO A 299 -12.05 -4.85 -18.36
N HIS A 300 -12.66 -4.63 -19.53
CA HIS A 300 -13.64 -3.56 -19.77
C HIS A 300 -15.06 -4.07 -20.06
N ALA A 301 -15.37 -5.35 -19.76
CA ALA A 301 -16.68 -5.94 -20.00
C ALA A 301 -17.81 -5.19 -19.27
N LYS A 302 -18.58 -4.39 -20.02
CA LYS A 302 -19.61 -3.47 -19.48
C LYS A 302 -20.69 -4.18 -18.66
N LYS A 303 -21.13 -5.37 -19.11
CA LYS A 303 -22.12 -6.18 -18.36
C LYS A 303 -21.60 -6.61 -16.98
N ALA A 304 -20.30 -6.92 -16.87
CA ALA A 304 -19.69 -7.27 -15.59
C ALA A 304 -19.56 -6.03 -14.68
N GLN A 305 -19.06 -4.92 -15.24
CA GLN A 305 -18.95 -3.63 -14.51
C GLN A 305 -20.31 -3.15 -13.97
N HIS A 306 -21.38 -3.26 -14.76
CA HIS A 306 -22.72 -2.89 -14.31
C HIS A 306 -23.22 -3.76 -13.14
N ARG A 307 -22.94 -5.07 -13.17
CA ARG A 307 -23.27 -5.97 -12.03
C ARG A 307 -22.49 -5.60 -10.78
N LEU A 308 -21.21 -5.28 -10.92
CA LEU A 308 -20.38 -4.81 -9.79
C LEU A 308 -20.89 -3.49 -9.23
N ASP A 309 -21.33 -2.56 -10.08
CA ASP A 309 -21.92 -1.29 -9.64
C ASP A 309 -23.20 -1.49 -8.85
N LYS A 310 -24.07 -2.40 -9.29
CA LYS A 310 -25.31 -2.73 -8.56
C LYS A 310 -24.99 -3.29 -7.18
N VAL A 311 -24.11 -4.29 -7.09
CA VAL A 311 -23.70 -4.87 -5.81
C VAL A 311 -23.05 -3.82 -4.91
N ARG A 312 -22.17 -2.97 -5.46
CA ARG A 312 -21.53 -1.89 -4.72
C ARG A 312 -22.56 -0.91 -4.14
N GLN A 313 -23.55 -0.48 -4.92
CA GLN A 313 -24.59 0.44 -4.44
C GLN A 313 -25.43 -0.19 -3.32
N GLU A 314 -25.80 -1.46 -3.46
CA GLU A 314 -26.52 -2.20 -2.42
C GLU A 314 -25.67 -2.36 -1.15
N PHE A 315 -24.39 -2.70 -1.30
CA PHE A 315 -23.45 -2.86 -0.20
C PHE A 315 -23.15 -1.53 0.52
N ASP A 316 -22.99 -0.43 -0.24
CA ASP A 316 -22.79 0.91 0.33
C ASP A 316 -24.02 1.31 1.18
N ARG A 317 -25.25 1.11 0.69
CA ARG A 317 -26.48 1.37 1.47
C ARG A 317 -26.58 0.50 2.71
N ALA A 318 -26.30 -0.80 2.58
CA ALA A 318 -26.31 -1.72 3.71
C ALA A 318 -25.24 -1.36 4.76
N SER A 319 -24.08 -0.87 4.33
CA SER A 319 -23.00 -0.45 5.24
C SER A 319 -23.37 0.74 6.12
N VAL A 320 -24.29 1.60 5.69
CA VAL A 320 -24.81 2.69 6.53
C VAL A 320 -25.69 2.15 7.65
N VAL A 321 -26.64 1.26 7.32
CA VAL A 321 -27.62 0.73 8.26
C VAL A 321 -27.00 -0.29 9.21
N LEU A 322 -26.24 -1.25 8.68
CA LEU A 322 -25.58 -2.27 9.49
C LEU A 322 -24.36 -1.71 10.20
N GLY A 323 -23.69 -0.72 9.61
CA GLY A 323 -22.51 -0.09 10.20
C GLY A 323 -22.84 0.61 11.51
N SER A 324 -23.98 1.31 11.62
CA SER A 324 -24.36 1.94 12.88
C SER A 324 -24.68 0.93 13.98
N VAL A 325 -25.34 -0.18 13.62
CA VAL A 325 -25.68 -1.26 14.57
C VAL A 325 -24.43 -2.01 15.04
N LEU A 326 -23.51 -2.29 14.12
CA LEU A 326 -22.27 -3.03 14.43
C LEU A 326 -21.17 -2.16 15.03
N LEU A 327 -21.25 -0.84 14.90
CA LEU A 327 -20.21 0.08 15.40
C LEU A 327 -20.04 -0.06 16.92
N GLU A 328 -21.13 -0.17 17.68
CA GLU A 328 -21.06 -0.31 19.14
C GLU A 328 -20.33 -1.60 19.54
N GLU A 329 -20.68 -2.72 18.91
CA GLU A 329 -20.02 -4.02 19.10
C GLU A 329 -18.55 -4.00 18.68
N GLU A 330 -18.23 -3.36 17.54
CA GLU A 330 -16.86 -3.21 17.05
C GLU A 330 -16.01 -2.34 17.99
N VAL A 331 -16.55 -1.21 18.48
CA VAL A 331 -15.87 -0.33 19.42
C VAL A 331 -15.63 -1.04 20.76
N ALA A 332 -16.64 -1.78 21.26
CA ALA A 332 -16.51 -2.57 22.47
C ALA A 332 -15.44 -3.65 22.31
N ARG A 333 -15.43 -4.37 21.18
CA ARG A 333 -14.42 -5.39 20.88
C ARG A 333 -13.01 -4.79 20.76
N GLN A 334 -12.84 -3.67 20.06
CA GLN A 334 -11.55 -2.98 19.98
C GLN A 334 -11.06 -2.49 21.35
N ALA A 335 -11.96 -2.08 22.25
CA ALA A 335 -11.59 -1.71 23.61
C ALA A 335 -11.12 -2.92 24.42
N VAL A 336 -11.70 -4.10 24.20
CA VAL A 336 -11.23 -5.37 24.79
C VAL A 336 -9.87 -5.74 24.22
N ASP A 337 -9.70 -5.73 22.90
CA ASP A 337 -8.43 -6.09 22.25
C ASP A 337 -7.28 -5.17 22.71
N ARG A 338 -7.50 -3.86 22.80
CA ARG A 338 -6.51 -2.92 23.37
C ARG A 338 -6.15 -3.23 24.82
N ARG A 339 -7.13 -3.65 25.64
CA ARG A 339 -6.86 -4.05 27.03
C ARG A 339 -6.04 -5.33 27.08
N VAL A 340 -6.30 -6.28 26.20
CA VAL A 340 -5.51 -7.51 26.09
C VAL A 340 -4.07 -7.19 25.68
N GLU A 341 -3.86 -6.35 24.67
CA GLU A 341 -2.50 -5.93 24.24
C GLU A 341 -1.72 -5.25 25.37
N ILE A 342 -2.36 -4.34 26.12
CA ILE A 342 -1.74 -3.70 27.29
C ILE A 342 -1.38 -4.76 28.35
N MET A 343 -2.31 -5.66 28.66
CA MET A 343 -2.06 -6.73 29.63
C MET A 343 -0.95 -7.68 29.20
N GLU A 344 -0.85 -8.02 27.91
CA GLU A 344 0.20 -8.87 27.37
C GLU A 344 1.57 -8.17 27.43
N HIS A 345 1.61 -6.88 27.09
CA HIS A 345 2.82 -6.07 27.21
C HIS A 345 3.30 -5.97 28.67
N ASP A 346 2.38 -5.68 29.60
CA ASP A 346 2.69 -5.60 31.03
C ASP A 346 3.16 -6.97 31.57
N ALA A 347 2.51 -8.06 31.14
CA ALA A 347 2.91 -9.42 31.50
C ALA A 347 4.28 -9.79 30.95
N ALA A 348 4.63 -9.35 29.73
CA ALA A 348 5.96 -9.56 29.15
C ALA A 348 7.03 -8.78 29.94
N GLY A 349 6.76 -7.52 30.27
CA GLY A 349 7.66 -6.69 31.10
C GLY A 349 7.90 -7.31 32.48
N LEU A 350 6.86 -7.81 33.15
CA LEU A 350 6.98 -8.51 34.43
C LEU A 350 7.79 -9.80 34.33
N ARG A 351 7.66 -10.57 33.23
CA ARG A 351 8.48 -11.77 33.00
C ARG A 351 9.96 -11.44 32.84
N GLU A 352 10.29 -10.40 32.07
CA GLU A 352 11.69 -9.95 31.95
C GLU A 352 12.27 -9.48 33.29
N GLU A 353 11.47 -8.78 34.11
CA GLU A 353 11.92 -8.35 35.45
C GLU A 353 12.19 -9.54 36.39
N LEU A 354 11.32 -10.56 36.35
CA LEU A 354 11.51 -11.80 37.10
C LEU A 354 12.77 -12.55 36.66
N GLU A 355 12.99 -12.72 35.35
CA GLU A 355 14.20 -13.36 34.82
C GLU A 355 15.47 -12.61 35.23
N ARG A 356 15.48 -11.27 35.17
CA ARG A 356 16.61 -10.45 35.64
C ARG A 356 16.82 -10.51 37.15
N ARG A 357 15.81 -10.89 37.93
CA ARG A 357 15.90 -11.03 39.38
C ARG A 357 16.40 -12.42 39.78
N ASP A 358 15.96 -13.46 39.08
CA ASP A 358 16.43 -14.83 39.29
C ASP A 358 17.90 -14.99 38.90
N VAL A 359 18.36 -14.33 37.83
CA VAL A 359 19.80 -14.28 37.47
C VAL A 359 20.63 -13.61 38.57
N ARG A 360 20.10 -12.58 39.25
CA ARG A 360 20.79 -11.88 40.34
C ARG A 360 20.80 -12.61 41.68
N LEU A 361 19.90 -13.58 41.88
CA LEU A 361 19.81 -14.39 43.10
C LEU A 361 20.55 -15.74 42.97
N GLY A 362 20.97 -16.10 41.75
CA GLY A 362 21.78 -17.28 41.46
C GLY A 362 23.30 -17.01 41.41
N GLU A 363 23.73 -15.75 41.54
CA GLU A 363 25.12 -15.33 41.81
C GLU A 363 25.32 -15.12 43.31
#